data_AF-A0A0T2QIY5-F1
#
_entry.id   AF-A0A0T2QIY5-F1
#
_cell.length_a   1.000
_cell.length_b   1.000
_cell.length_c   1.000
_cell.angle_alpha   90.00
_cell.angle_beta   90.00
_cell.angle_gamma   90.00
#
_symmetry.space_group_name_H-M   'P 1'
#
loop_
_entity.id
_entity.type
_entity.pdbx_description
1 polymer ?
#
loop_
_entity_poly.entity_id
_entity_poly.type
_entity_poly.pdbx_seq_one_letter_code
_entity_poly.pdbx_strand_id
1 'polypeptide(L)'
;MPQFVIEREMPGVGVASPNDLKAASQTSCNVLRELGPEIQWVHSYVTDDKIYCIYRAPNAEIIREHAAKGGFPANSISEVRTMIDPTTAE
;
A
#
# COMPACT_ATOMS: atom_id res chain seq x y z
N MET A 1 -4.33 10.77 -11.56
CA MET A 1 -4.74 10.03 -10.35
C MET A 1 -3.67 10.25 -9.28
N PRO A 2 -4.02 10.86 -8.13
CA PRO A 2 -3.09 11.09 -7.01
C PRO A 2 -2.39 9.81 -6.57
N GLN A 3 -1.18 9.96 -6.04
CA GLN A 3 -0.39 8.87 -5.46
C GLN A 3 -0.38 9.01 -3.94
N PHE A 4 -0.43 7.88 -3.23
CA PHE A 4 -0.42 7.80 -1.78
C PHE A 4 0.67 6.84 -1.31
N VAL A 5 1.31 7.21 -0.20
CA VAL A 5 2.17 6.32 0.60
C VAL A 5 1.35 5.89 1.81
N ILE A 6 1.26 4.58 2.02
CA ILE A 6 0.57 3.98 3.16
C ILE A 6 1.62 3.33 4.05
N GLU A 7 1.60 3.64 5.34
CA GLU A 7 2.38 2.92 6.35
C GLU A 7 1.50 1.93 7.08
N ARG A 8 1.99 0.68 7.16
CA ARG A 8 1.32 -0.44 7.82
C ARG A 8 2.24 -1.00 8.89
N GLU A 9 1.88 -0.81 10.16
CA GLU A 9 2.62 -1.40 11.28
C GLU A 9 2.28 -2.88 11.38
N MET A 10 3.27 -3.73 11.18
CA MET A 10 3.16 -5.18 11.16
C MET A 10 4.44 -5.78 11.76
N PRO A 11 4.53 -5.88 13.10
CA PRO A 11 5.75 -6.36 13.78
C PRO A 11 6.21 -7.72 13.25
N GLY A 12 7.51 -7.84 12.95
CA GLY A 12 8.14 -9.06 12.44
C GLY A 12 7.80 -9.42 10.99
N VAL A 13 7.14 -8.55 10.23
CA VAL A 13 6.78 -8.85 8.83
C VAL A 13 8.00 -9.04 7.91
N GLY A 14 9.17 -8.54 8.28
CA GLY A 14 10.41 -8.73 7.51
C GLY A 14 10.88 -10.18 7.41
N VAL A 15 10.44 -11.06 8.32
CA VAL A 15 10.73 -12.50 8.28
C VAL A 15 9.59 -13.34 7.70
N ALA A 16 8.54 -12.70 7.16
CA ALA A 16 7.41 -13.39 6.54
C ALA A 16 7.88 -14.26 5.37
N SER A 17 7.32 -15.47 5.28
CA SER A 17 7.71 -16.37 4.20
C SER A 17 7.19 -15.87 2.85
N PRO A 18 7.80 -16.30 1.72
CA PRO A 18 7.26 -15.99 0.40
C PRO A 18 5.79 -16.40 0.21
N ASN A 19 5.35 -17.46 0.90
CA ASN A 19 3.95 -17.90 0.86
C ASN A 19 3.02 -16.95 1.61
N ASP A 20 3.45 -16.43 2.76
CA ASP A 20 2.67 -15.46 3.54
C ASP A 20 2.52 -14.14 2.75
N LEU A 21 3.61 -13.66 2.16
CA LEU A 21 3.61 -12.46 1.31
C LEU A 21 2.73 -12.65 0.06
N LYS A 22 2.77 -13.85 -0.54
CA LYS A 22 1.89 -14.21 -1.66
C LYS A 22 0.43 -14.21 -1.24
N ALA A 23 0.09 -14.81 -0.10
CA ALA A 23 -1.27 -14.84 0.42
C ALA A 23 -1.79 -13.42 0.72
N ALA A 24 -0.98 -12.57 1.35
CA ALA A 24 -1.33 -11.17 1.59
C ALA A 24 -1.56 -10.40 0.28
N SER A 25 -0.71 -10.62 -0.73
CA SER A 25 -0.86 -10.02 -2.06
C SER A 25 -2.15 -10.47 -2.76
N GLN A 26 -2.50 -11.77 -2.67
CA GLN A 26 -3.74 -12.30 -3.21
C GLN A 26 -4.97 -11.67 -2.55
N THR A 27 -4.99 -11.56 -1.23
CA THR A 27 -6.06 -10.88 -0.48
C THR A 27 -6.21 -9.43 -0.94
N SER A 28 -5.10 -8.69 -1.04
CA SER A 28 -5.11 -7.30 -1.53
C SER A 28 -5.69 -7.19 -2.95
N CYS A 29 -5.25 -8.04 -3.87
CA CYS A 29 -5.73 -8.07 -5.25
C CYS A 29 -7.21 -8.47 -5.38
N ASN A 30 -7.73 -9.33 -4.49
CA ASN A 30 -9.15 -9.66 -4.47
C ASN A 30 -10.00 -8.43 -4.12
N VAL A 31 -9.62 -7.71 -3.07
CA VAL A 31 -10.32 -6.49 -2.63
C VAL A 31 -10.23 -5.38 -3.68
N LEU A 32 -9.07 -5.21 -4.34
CA LEU A 32 -8.95 -4.24 -5.43
C LEU A 32 -9.91 -4.54 -6.59
N ARG A 33 -10.12 -5.81 -6.93
CA ARG A 33 -11.11 -6.21 -7.95
C ARG A 33 -12.54 -5.88 -7.55
N GLU A 34 -12.86 -5.89 -6.26
CA GLU A 34 -14.17 -5.51 -5.74
C GLU A 34 -14.38 -3.99 -5.70
N LEU A 35 -13.35 -3.22 -5.36
CA LEU A 35 -13.39 -1.75 -5.32
C LEU A 35 -13.37 -1.11 -6.71
N GLY A 36 -12.88 -1.83 -7.71
CA GLY A 36 -12.88 -1.39 -9.09
C GLY A 36 -11.62 -0.59 -9.49
N PRO A 37 -11.60 -0.03 -10.71
CA PRO A 37 -10.38 0.47 -11.36
C PRO A 37 -9.89 1.82 -10.83
N GLU A 38 -10.64 2.48 -9.94
CA GLU A 38 -10.29 3.79 -9.39
C GLU A 38 -9.18 3.71 -8.34
N ILE A 39 -8.86 2.52 -7.84
CA ILE A 39 -7.76 2.27 -6.92
C ILE A 39 -6.77 1.28 -7.55
N GLN A 40 -5.49 1.62 -7.47
CA GLN A 40 -4.42 0.79 -8.00
C GLN A 40 -3.31 0.65 -6.96
N TRP A 41 -2.97 -0.59 -6.63
CA TRP A 41 -1.73 -0.90 -5.94
C TRP A 41 -0.57 -0.88 -6.94
N VAL A 42 0.47 -0.09 -6.66
CA VAL A 42 1.66 0.01 -7.50
C VAL A 42 2.72 -1.00 -7.06
N HIS A 43 3.13 -0.93 -5.80
CA HIS A 43 4.04 -1.87 -5.14
C HIS A 43 4.06 -1.66 -3.63
N SER A 44 4.79 -2.52 -2.92
CA SER A 44 5.04 -2.40 -1.49
C SER A 44 6.50 -2.68 -1.17
N TYR A 45 7.04 -1.96 -0.18
CA TYR A 45 8.31 -2.27 0.46
C TYR A 45 8.04 -2.94 1.79
N VAL A 46 8.59 -4.14 1.98
CA VAL A 46 8.55 -4.85 3.26
C VAL A 46 9.85 -4.56 4.00
N THR A 47 9.73 -4.16 5.26
CA THR A 47 10.84 -3.94 6.20
C THR A 47 10.61 -4.81 7.43
N ASP A 48 11.50 -4.73 8.43
CA ASP A 48 11.44 -5.59 9.62
C ASP A 48 10.05 -5.60 10.30
N ASP A 49 9.48 -4.41 10.53
CA ASP A 49 8.23 -4.25 11.31
C ASP A 49 7.14 -3.44 10.59
N LYS A 50 7.40 -3.04 9.35
CA LYS A 50 6.46 -2.22 8.57
C LYS A 50 6.40 -2.64 7.11
N ILE A 51 5.23 -2.45 6.51
CA ILE A 51 5.06 -2.41 5.07
C ILE A 51 4.73 -0.98 4.64
N TYR A 52 5.45 -0.47 3.65
CA TYR A 52 5.14 0.77 2.98
C TYR A 52 4.52 0.46 1.63
N CYS A 53 3.27 0.86 1.40
CA CYS A 53 2.59 0.62 0.14
C CYS A 53 2.44 1.89 -0.67
N ILE A 54 2.65 1.79 -1.98
CA ILE A 54 2.40 2.87 -2.93
C ILE A 54 1.13 2.56 -3.72
N TYR A 55 0.14 3.45 -3.61
CA TYR A 55 -1.14 3.32 -4.29
C TYR A 55 -1.41 4.55 -5.14
N ARG A 56 -2.18 4.39 -6.22
CA ARG A 56 -2.82 5.49 -6.94
C ARG A 56 -4.32 5.39 -6.72
N ALA A 57 -4.95 6.50 -6.32
CA ALA A 57 -6.37 6.53 -5.99
C ALA A 57 -6.93 7.96 -6.08
N PRO A 58 -8.25 8.18 -6.20
CA PRO A 58 -8.86 9.50 -6.18
C PRO A 58 -8.75 10.19 -4.81
N ASN A 59 -8.73 9.44 -3.71
CA ASN A 59 -8.72 9.96 -2.34
C ASN A 59 -8.19 8.92 -1.33
N ALA A 60 -8.03 9.32 -0.07
CA ALA A 60 -7.54 8.42 0.98
C ALA A 60 -8.63 7.45 1.48
N GLU A 61 -9.91 7.80 1.31
CA GLU A 61 -11.06 7.03 1.80
C GLU A 61 -11.16 5.67 1.12
N ILE A 62 -10.98 5.59 -0.20
CA ILE A 62 -10.98 4.30 -0.93
C ILE A 62 -9.80 3.39 -0.53
N ILE A 63 -8.68 3.96 -0.09
CA ILE A 63 -7.53 3.21 0.45
C ILE A 63 -7.85 2.69 1.86
N ARG A 64 -8.54 3.47 2.69
CA ARG A 64 -9.03 3.00 4.00
C ARG A 64 -10.03 1.87 3.83
N GLU A 65 -10.93 1.98 2.85
CA GLU A 65 -11.89 0.92 2.53
C GLU A 65 -11.18 -0.36 2.06
N HIS A 66 -10.16 -0.24 1.19
CA HIS A 66 -9.31 -1.37 0.80
C HIS A 66 -8.68 -2.06 2.00
N ALA A 67 -8.07 -1.28 2.90
CA ALA A 67 -7.43 -1.81 4.09
C ALA A 67 -8.44 -2.52 5.02
N ALA A 68 -9.60 -1.91 5.25
CA ALA A 68 -10.67 -2.48 6.06
C ALA A 68 -11.20 -3.80 5.50
N LYS A 69 -11.50 -3.86 4.19
CA LYS A 69 -11.96 -5.09 3.52
C LYS A 69 -10.89 -6.17 3.47
N GLY A 70 -9.62 -5.79 3.30
CA GLY A 70 -8.50 -6.71 3.25
C GLY A 70 -7.98 -7.18 4.61
N GLY A 71 -8.48 -6.61 5.71
CA GLY A 71 -7.98 -6.89 7.05
C GLY A 71 -6.55 -6.39 7.29
N PHE A 72 -6.11 -5.37 6.53
CA PHE A 72 -4.78 -4.80 6.66
C PHE A 72 -4.81 -3.55 7.53
N PRO A 73 -3.78 -3.29 8.35
CA PRO A 73 -3.64 -2.00 9.00
C PRO A 73 -3.30 -0.92 7.96
N ALA A 74 -3.79 0.30 8.16
CA ALA A 74 -3.43 1.49 7.38
C ALA A 74 -3.20 2.65 8.34
N ASN A 75 -2.15 2.51 9.17
CA ASN A 75 -1.83 3.41 10.27
C ASN A 75 -1.66 4.86 9.80
N SER A 76 -1.05 5.05 8.63
CA SER A 76 -0.89 6.34 7.98
C SER A 76 -1.21 6.23 6.49
N ILE A 77 -1.89 7.23 5.92
CA ILE A 77 -2.15 7.37 4.49
C ILE A 77 -1.84 8.81 4.12
N SER A 78 -0.76 9.00 3.37
CA SER A 78 -0.24 10.32 3.01
C SER A 78 -0.26 10.50 1.49
N GLU A 79 -0.90 11.56 1.02
CA GLU A 79 -0.84 11.94 -0.39
C GLU A 79 0.57 12.42 -0.73
N VAL A 80 1.15 11.87 -1.80
CA VAL A 80 2.45 12.28 -2.32
C VAL A 80 2.29 13.61 -3.03
N ARG A 81 2.83 14.68 -2.45
CA ARG A 81 2.80 16.03 -3.05
C ARG A 81 3.85 16.21 -4.14
N THR A 82 5.04 15.66 -3.94
CA THR A 82 6.17 15.73 -4.87
C THR A 82 7.09 14.55 -4.61
N MET A 83 7.68 14.00 -5.65
CA MET A 83 8.77 13.03 -5.55
C MET A 83 10.07 13.77 -5.88
N ILE A 84 11.09 13.53 -5.06
CA ILE A 84 12.44 14.02 -5.33
C ILE A 84 13.35 12.81 -5.55
N ASP A 85 14.26 12.94 -6.48
CA ASP A 85 15.30 11.96 -6.78
C ASP A 85 16.56 12.73 -7.28
N PRO A 86 17.68 12.07 -7.63
CA PRO A 86 18.87 12.79 -8.09
C PRO A 86 18.65 13.74 -9.28
N THR A 87 17.63 13.53 -10.11
CA THR A 87 17.26 14.45 -11.21
C THR A 87 16.63 15.76 -10.73
N THR A 88 16.10 15.78 -9.50
CA THR A 88 15.59 17.01 -8.88
C THR A 88 16.72 17.94 -8.40
N ALA A 89 17.96 17.45 -8.37
CA ALA A 89 19.13 18.24 -8.02
C ALA A 89 19.81 18.91 -9.23
N GLU A 90 19.34 18.64 -10.45
CA GLU A 90 19.76 19.29 -11.70
C GLU A 90 18.89 20.52 -12.02
#